data_AF-A0A9X4R1B7-F1
#
_entry.id   AF-A0A9X4R1B7-F1
#
_cell.length_a   1.000
_cell.length_b   1.000
_cell.length_c   1.000
_cell.angle_alpha   90.00
_cell.angle_beta   90.00
_cell.angle_gamma   90.00
#
_symmetry.space_group_name_H-M   'P 1'
#
loop_
_entity.id
_entity.type
_entity.pdbx_description
1 polymer ?
#
loop_
_entity_poly.entity_id
_entity_poly.type
_entity_poly.pdbx_seq_one_letter_code
_entity_poly.pdbx_strand_id
1 'polypeptide(L)' 'MKVINYKVKFRNIEYKVRTDKGYVFTYTLPKNTIALQARRKLKKIAADIDNQKDK' A
#
# COMPACT_ATOMS: atom_id res chain seq x y z
N MET A 1 3.08 -8.98 -1.47
CA MET A 1 2.73 -7.59 -1.81
C MET A 1 3.98 -6.87 -2.34
N LYS A 2 3.85 -6.11 -3.42
CA LYS A 2 4.93 -5.34 -4.06
C LYS A 2 4.49 -3.91 -4.33
N VAL A 3 5.27 -2.92 -3.90
CA VAL A 3 5.07 -1.53 -4.33
C VAL A 3 5.50 -1.43 -5.79
N ILE A 4 4.58 -1.03 -6.67
CA ILE A 4 4.83 -0.90 -8.11
C ILE A 4 5.16 0.53 -8.53
N ASN A 5 4.64 1.52 -7.79
CA ASN A 5 4.98 2.92 -8.00
C ASN A 5 4.73 3.73 -6.72
N TYR A 6 5.35 4.89 -6.60
CA TYR A 6 5.02 5.88 -5.58
C TYR A 6 5.11 7.31 -6.11
N LYS A 7 4.26 8.19 -5.60
CA LYS A 7 4.26 9.62 -5.93
C LYS A 7 4.42 10.44 -4.65
N VAL A 8 5.49 11.21 -4.58
CA VAL A 8 5.74 12.13 -3.46
C VAL A 8 4.96 13.43 -3.71
N LYS A 9 4.04 13.75 -2.79
CA LYS A 9 3.32 15.03 -2.72
C LYS A 9 3.89 15.87 -1.56
N PHE A 10 3.45 17.11 -1.44
CA PHE A 10 3.99 18.08 -0.46
C PHE A 10 4.01 17.55 0.99
N ARG A 11 2.93 16.91 1.45
CA ARG A 11 2.82 16.35 2.82
C ARG A 11 2.70 14.82 2.87
N ASN A 12 2.45 14.17 1.74
CA ASN A 12 2.05 12.77 1.67
C ASN A 12 2.80 12.03 0.57
N ILE A 13 2.90 10.72 0.68
CA ILE A 13 3.38 9.80 -0.35
C ILE A 13 2.21 8.89 -0.72
N GLU A 14 1.88 8.87 -2.01
CA GLU A 14 0.88 7.99 -2.57
C GLU A 14 1.58 6.74 -3.10
N TYR A 15 1.22 5.57 -2.58
CA TYR A 15 1.78 4.29 -2.97
C TYR A 15 0.80 3.55 -3.85
N LYS A 16 1.26 3.09 -5.01
CA LYS A 16 0.56 2.12 -5.84
C LYS A 16 1.16 0.74 -5.57
N VAL A 17 0.32 -0.19 -5.11
CA VAL A 17 0.74 -1.48 -4.57
C VAL A 17 -0.01 -2.60 -5.27
N ARG A 18 0.72 -3.66 -5.62
CA ARG A 18 0.16 -4.94 -6.08
C ARG A 18 0.14 -5.94 -4.92
N THR A 19 -1.01 -6.55 -4.67
CA THR A 19 -1.20 -7.61 -3.67
C THR A 19 -0.58 -8.95 -4.14
N ASP A 20 -0.60 -9.98 -3.30
CA ASP A 20 -0.05 -11.28 -3.69
C ASP A 20 -0.95 -12.02 -4.67
N LYS A 21 -2.28 -11.82 -4.59
CA LYS A 21 -3.24 -12.31 -5.60
C LYS A 21 -3.32 -11.44 -6.85
N GLY A 22 -2.48 -10.42 -6.95
CA GLY A 22 -2.34 -9.60 -8.15
C GLY A 22 -3.28 -8.40 -8.27
N TYR A 23 -4.10 -8.13 -7.25
CA TYR A 23 -4.92 -6.91 -7.20
C TYR A 23 -4.05 -5.68 -7.04
N VAL A 24 -4.51 -4.55 -7.58
CA VAL A 24 -3.79 -3.28 -7.49
C VAL A 24 -4.62 -2.28 -6.71
N PHE A 25 -4.00 -1.64 -5.73
CA PHE A 25 -4.63 -0.57 -4.96
C PHE A 25 -3.67 0.62 -4.78
N THR A 26 -4.27 1.76 -4.49
CA THR A 26 -3.55 3.01 -4.20
C THR A 26 -3.83 3.41 -2.77
N TYR A 27 -2.80 3.79 -2.03
CA TYR A 27 -2.94 4.21 -0.64
C TYR A 27 -2.01 5.37 -0.31
N THR A 28 -2.52 6.37 0.42
CA THR A 28 -1.78 7.58 0.76
C THR A 28 -1.35 7.55 2.22
N LEU A 29 -0.07 7.84 2.47
CA LEU A 29 0.50 7.95 3.81
C LEU A 29 1.21 9.31 3.99
N PRO A 30 1.23 9.87 5.20
CA PRO A 30 2.06 11.05 5.48
C PRO A 30 3.53 10.80 5.17
N LYS A 31 4.23 11.80 4.62
CA LYS A 31 5.68 11.71 4.32
C LYS A 31 6.52 11.42 5.57
N ASN A 32 6.06 11.88 6.73
CA ASN A 32 6.71 11.64 8.03
C ASN A 32 6.51 10.20 8.54
N THR A 33 5.75 9.36 7.83
CA THR A 33 5.58 7.95 8.21
C THR A 33 6.88 7.20 7.94
N ILE A 34 7.43 6.57 8.98
CA ILE A 34 8.63 5.75 8.87
C ILE A 34 8.39 4.60 7.88
N ALA A 35 9.35 4.32 7.01
CA ALA A 35 9.24 3.32 5.95
C ALA A 35 8.77 1.95 6.45
N LEU A 36 9.24 1.50 7.63
CA LEU A 36 8.80 0.26 8.25
C LEU A 36 7.30 0.26 8.60
N GLN A 37 6.79 1.36 9.16
CA GLN A 37 5.37 1.51 9.49
C GLN A 37 4.52 1.56 8.22
N ALA A 38 4.99 2.29 7.20
CA ALA A 38 4.35 2.33 5.89
C ALA A 38 4.23 0.92 5.29
N ARG A 39 5.32 0.15 5.28
CA ARG A 39 5.34 -1.22 4.77
C ARG A 39 4.38 -2.14 5.54
N ARG A 40 4.33 -2.05 6.87
CA ARG A 40 3.39 -2.84 7.69
C ARG A 40 1.93 -2.50 7.38
N LYS A 41 1.58 -1.21 7.29
CA LYS A 41 0.22 -0.76 6.93
C LYS A 41 -0.19 -1.25 5.54
N LEU A 42 0.66 -1.03 4.53
CA LEU A 42 0.37 -1.45 3.17
C LEU A 42 0.26 -2.99 3.04
N LYS A 43 1.06 -3.76 3.80
CA LYS A 43 0.95 -5.22 3.85
C LYS A 43 -0.39 -5.67 4.45
N LYS A 44 -0.85 -5.04 5.53
CA LYS A 44 -2.14 -5.35 6.15
C LYS A 44 -3.29 -5.09 5.18
N ILE A 45 -3.30 -3.93 4.53
CA ILE A 45 -4.32 -3.56 3.53
C ILE A 45 -4.31 -4.55 2.35
N ALA A 46 -3.12 -4.94 1.87
CA ALA A 46 -3.01 -5.91 0.79
C ALA A 46 -3.64 -7.27 1.17
N ALA A 47 -3.37 -7.75 2.38
CA ALA A 47 -3.95 -9.00 2.89
C ALA A 47 -5.47 -8.90 3.06
N ASP A 48 -5.98 -7.77 3.56
CA ASP A 48 -7.42 -7.54 3.71
C ASP A 48 -8.13 -7.55 2.34
N ILE A 49 -7.53 -6.94 1.32
CA ILE A 49 -8.05 -6.96 -0.07
C ILE A 49 -8.03 -8.39 -0.62
N ASP A 50 -6.92 -9.12 -0.45
CA ASP A 50 -6.78 -10.50 -0.91
C ASP A 50 -7.80 -11.45 -0.24
N ASN A 51 -8.19 -11.18 1.01
CA ASN A 51 -9.20 -11.94 1.75
C ASN A 51 -10.63 -11.57 1.36
N GLN A 52 -10.91 -10.28 1.11
CA GLN A 52 -12.25 -9.82 0.72
C GLN A 52 -12.64 -10.27 -0.69
N LYS A 53 -11.66 -10.34 -1.60
CA LYS A 53 -11.87 -10.73 -3.01
C LYS A 53 -11.94 -12.24 -3.24
N ASP A 54 -11.67 -13.04 -2.21
CA ASP A 54 -11.72 -14.51 -2.25
C ASP A 54 -13.06 -15.08 -1.77
N LYS A 55 -13.92 -14.23 -1.19
CA LYS A 55 -15.30 -14.53 -0.84
C LYS A 55 -16.23 -14.15 -1.97
#